data_AF-A0A528AV75-F1
#
_entry.id   AF-A0A528AV75-F1
#
_cell.length_a   1.000
_cell.length_b   1.000
_cell.length_c   1.000
_cell.angle_alpha   90.00
_cell.angle_beta   90.00
_cell.angle_gamma   90.00
#
_symmetry.space_group_name_H-M   'P 1'
#
loop_
_entity.id
_entity.type
_entity.pdbx_description
1 polymer ?
#
loop_
_entity_poly.entity_id
_entity_poly.type
_entity_poly.pdbx_seq_one_letter_code
_entity_poly.pdbx_strand_id
1 'polypeptide(L)'
;RELQCAARDCVALRTRRGSVTLADLVRSTLRLRPDRIIVGEVRGAEALDMLKAWNTGHPGGIATVHANSARSALYRIEQLAQEAVVTVPRRLIADAVDLLVFIAGRGSSRHIDAIAEVTGLDGSGDYAVAPLTLSQLQQL
;
A
#
# COMPACT_ATOMS: atom_id res chain seq x y z
N ARG A 1 -18.66 9.33 -0.23
CA ARG A 1 -17.88 8.06 -0.17
C ARG A 1 -16.62 8.34 -1.00
N GLU A 2 -15.43 8.19 -0.42
CA GLU A 2 -14.18 8.59 -1.09
C GLU A 2 -13.83 7.60 -2.21
N LEU A 3 -13.65 6.32 -1.86
CA LEU A 3 -13.50 5.24 -2.83
C LEU A 3 -14.85 4.93 -3.50
N GLN A 4 -14.83 4.90 -4.83
CA GLN A 4 -15.94 4.50 -5.69
C GLN A 4 -15.45 3.32 -6.52
N CYS A 5 -16.05 2.15 -6.29
CA CYS A 5 -15.72 0.92 -7.03
C CYS A 5 -16.90 0.55 -7.91
N ALA A 6 -16.66 0.41 -9.22
CA ALA A 6 -17.66 -0.01 -10.18
C ALA A 6 -17.74 -1.54 -10.36
N ALA A 7 -16.86 -2.30 -9.69
CA ALA A 7 -16.89 -3.75 -9.77
C ALA A 7 -18.22 -4.29 -9.19
N ARG A 8 -18.78 -5.29 -9.87
CA ARG A 8 -20.06 -5.91 -9.48
C ARG A 8 -19.96 -6.64 -8.14
N ASP A 9 -18.85 -7.33 -7.91
CA ASP A 9 -18.54 -7.98 -6.63
C ASP A 9 -17.64 -7.07 -5.80
N CYS A 10 -18.26 -6.27 -4.93
CA CYS A 10 -17.55 -5.29 -4.12
C CYS A 10 -18.16 -5.21 -2.72
N VAL A 11 -17.36 -5.56 -1.71
CA VAL A 11 -17.69 -5.34 -0.31
C VAL A 11 -16.96 -4.10 0.19
N ALA A 12 -17.72 -3.08 0.56
CA ALA A 12 -17.16 -1.83 1.08
C ALA A 12 -17.28 -1.77 2.60
N LEU A 13 -16.15 -1.90 3.27
CA LEU A 13 -16.02 -1.85 4.72
C LEU A 13 -15.68 -0.42 5.19
N ARG A 14 -16.10 -0.06 6.42
CA ARG A 14 -15.84 1.26 7.02
C ARG A 14 -15.51 1.13 8.48
N THR A 15 -14.54 1.92 8.94
CA THR A 15 -14.20 1.99 10.36
C THR A 15 -15.31 2.67 11.13
N ARG A 16 -15.38 2.37 12.43
CA ARG A 16 -16.29 3.03 13.36
C ARG A 16 -15.50 3.35 14.62
N ARG A 17 -15.32 4.65 14.89
CA ARG A 17 -14.55 5.13 16.05
C ARG A 17 -15.01 4.42 17.33
N GLY A 18 -14.03 3.97 18.12
CA GLY A 18 -14.25 3.26 19.39
C GLY A 18 -14.84 1.85 19.28
N SER A 19 -14.95 1.27 18.07
CA SER A 19 -15.51 -0.08 17.91
C SER A 19 -14.84 -0.94 16.86
N VAL A 20 -14.53 -0.38 15.67
CA VAL A 20 -13.95 -1.13 14.56
C VAL A 20 -12.81 -0.32 13.95
N THR A 21 -11.58 -0.81 14.13
CA THR A 21 -10.36 -0.20 13.59
C THR A 21 -10.11 -0.66 12.14
N LEU A 22 -9.19 0.01 11.44
CA LEU A 22 -8.81 -0.41 10.09
C LEU A 22 -8.14 -1.79 10.10
N ALA A 23 -7.33 -2.07 11.13
CA ALA A 23 -6.74 -3.39 11.38
C ALA A 23 -7.80 -4.49 11.50
N ASP A 24 -8.90 -4.23 12.22
CA ASP A 24 -10.01 -5.20 12.35
C ASP A 24 -10.67 -5.49 11.01
N LEU A 25 -10.85 -4.45 10.18
CA LEU A 25 -11.42 -4.62 8.85
C LEU A 25 -10.50 -5.43 7.94
N VAL A 26 -9.21 -5.11 7.89
CA VAL A 26 -8.24 -5.85 7.06
C VAL A 26 -8.22 -7.33 7.44
N ARG A 27 -8.16 -7.65 8.74
CA ARG A 27 -8.22 -9.04 9.21
C ARG A 27 -9.53 -9.73 8.84
N SER A 28 -10.65 -9.02 8.94
CA SER A 28 -11.97 -9.56 8.55
C SER A 28 -12.04 -9.86 7.06
N THR A 29 -11.46 -9.00 6.21
CA THR A 29 -11.45 -9.16 4.75
C THR A 29 -10.84 -10.49 4.31
N LEU A 30 -9.83 -11.02 5.02
CA LEU A 30 -9.22 -12.32 4.70
C LEU A 30 -10.22 -13.50 4.73
N ARG A 31 -11.33 -13.35 5.45
CA ARG A 31 -12.41 -14.36 5.49
C ARG A 31 -13.36 -14.26 4.31
N LEU A 32 -13.31 -13.15 3.56
CA LEU A 32 -14.17 -12.87 2.42
C LEU A 32 -13.60 -13.38 1.09
N ARG A 33 -12.37 -13.94 1.09
CA ARG A 33 -11.64 -14.39 -0.12
C ARG A 33 -11.55 -13.31 -1.21
N PRO A 34 -11.01 -12.12 -0.90
CA PRO A 34 -10.98 -11.00 -1.83
C PRO A 34 -10.00 -11.23 -2.98
N ASP A 35 -10.36 -10.88 -4.21
CA ASP A 35 -9.38 -10.82 -5.30
C ASP A 35 -8.47 -9.58 -5.19
N ARG A 36 -8.99 -8.50 -4.59
CA ARG A 36 -8.26 -7.24 -4.38
C ARG A 36 -8.61 -6.63 -3.03
N ILE A 37 -7.59 -6.17 -2.30
CA ILE A 37 -7.78 -5.45 -1.03
C ILE A 37 -7.34 -4.00 -1.22
N ILE A 38 -8.32 -3.09 -1.24
CA ILE A 38 -8.07 -1.65 -1.36
C ILE A 38 -8.20 -0.99 0.01
N VAL A 39 -7.13 -0.38 0.48
CA VAL A 39 -7.09 0.38 1.73
C VAL A 39 -7.09 1.86 1.37
N GLY A 40 -8.07 2.62 1.89
CA GLY A 40 -8.20 4.04 1.57
C GLY A 40 -6.92 4.82 1.87
N GLU A 41 -6.50 4.84 3.13
CA GLU A 41 -5.24 5.44 3.56
C GLU A 41 -4.72 4.71 4.81
N VAL A 42 -3.44 4.38 4.80
CA VAL A 42 -2.73 3.75 5.92
C VAL A 42 -2.09 4.84 6.77
N ARG A 43 -2.39 4.84 8.07
CA ARG A 43 -2.04 5.90 9.02
C ARG A 43 -1.41 5.39 10.32
N GLY A 44 -1.44 4.09 10.59
CA GLY A 44 -0.90 3.50 11.81
C GLY A 44 -0.53 2.01 11.67
N ALA A 45 -0.52 1.33 12.82
CA ALA A 45 -0.24 -0.09 13.01
C ALA A 45 -0.92 -1.06 12.01
N GLU A 46 -2.07 -0.69 11.42
CA GLU A 46 -2.75 -1.50 10.39
C GLU A 46 -1.90 -1.77 9.15
N ALA A 47 -0.82 -1.00 8.94
CA ALA A 47 0.15 -1.25 7.89
C ALA A 47 0.65 -2.70 7.90
N LEU A 48 0.92 -3.26 9.08
CA LEU A 48 1.38 -4.64 9.21
C LEU A 48 0.29 -5.65 8.83
N ASP A 49 -0.96 -5.42 9.24
CA ASP A 49 -2.10 -6.27 8.86
C ASP A 49 -2.30 -6.24 7.34
N MET A 50 -2.19 -5.06 6.72
CA MET A 50 -2.27 -4.88 5.27
C MET A 50 -1.17 -5.65 4.53
N LEU A 51 0.10 -5.50 4.94
CA LEU A 51 1.23 -6.20 4.34
C LEU A 51 1.07 -7.72 4.44
N LYS A 52 0.62 -8.23 5.59
CA LYS A 52 0.33 -9.66 5.76
C LYS A 52 -0.82 -10.10 4.86
N ALA A 53 -1.86 -9.28 4.72
CA ALA A 53 -2.99 -9.58 3.87
C ALA A 53 -2.58 -9.70 2.38
N TRP A 54 -1.75 -8.78 1.89
CA TRP A 54 -1.26 -8.82 0.51
C TRP A 54 -0.32 -10.00 0.26
N ASN A 55 0.54 -10.35 1.22
CA ASN A 55 1.47 -11.48 1.08
C ASN A 55 0.82 -12.88 1.22
N THR A 56 -0.45 -13.00 1.62
CA THR A 56 -1.11 -14.30 1.91
C THR A 56 -1.96 -14.84 0.77
N GLY A 57 -1.52 -14.66 -0.48
CA GLY A 57 -2.16 -15.26 -1.66
C GLY A 57 -3.34 -14.48 -2.22
N HIS A 58 -3.46 -13.20 -1.89
CA HIS A 58 -4.41 -12.29 -2.55
C HIS A 58 -3.71 -11.64 -3.75
N PRO A 59 -4.31 -11.67 -4.96
CA PRO A 59 -3.62 -11.27 -6.19
C PRO A 59 -3.38 -9.76 -6.35
N GLY A 60 -3.46 -8.98 -5.27
CA GLY A 60 -3.02 -7.58 -5.24
C GLY A 60 -3.90 -6.65 -4.42
N GLY A 61 -3.44 -5.41 -4.27
CA GLY A 61 -4.16 -4.37 -3.56
C GLY A 61 -3.64 -2.99 -3.91
N ILE A 62 -4.33 -1.97 -3.42
CA ILE A 62 -3.91 -0.58 -3.54
C ILE A 62 -4.08 0.05 -2.17
N ALA A 63 -3.10 0.84 -1.76
CA ALA A 63 -3.23 1.71 -0.60
C ALA A 63 -2.69 3.09 -0.90
N THR A 64 -3.17 4.09 -0.18
CA THR A 64 -2.51 5.39 -0.12
C THR A 64 -1.79 5.57 1.21
N VAL A 65 -0.69 6.31 1.18
CA VAL A 65 0.07 6.68 2.36
C VAL A 65 0.64 8.08 2.12
N HIS A 66 0.70 8.88 3.17
CA HIS A 66 1.31 10.21 3.08
C HIS A 66 2.84 10.10 3.13
N ALA A 67 3.51 10.49 2.06
CA ALA A 67 4.97 10.46 1.92
C ALA A 67 5.46 11.64 1.07
N ASN A 68 6.76 11.93 1.11
CA ASN A 68 7.38 13.08 0.43
C ASN A 68 8.05 12.70 -0.91
N SER A 69 8.01 11.42 -1.29
CA SER A 69 8.53 10.86 -2.53
C SER A 69 8.06 9.41 -2.67
N ALA A 70 8.21 8.83 -3.87
CA ALA A 70 7.92 7.41 -4.09
C ALA A 70 8.68 6.51 -3.10
N ARG A 71 10.01 6.64 -3.02
CA ARG A 71 10.84 5.81 -2.13
C ARG A 71 10.52 6.03 -0.66
N SER A 72 10.24 7.27 -0.24
CA SER A 72 9.90 7.55 1.17
C SER A 72 8.57 6.93 1.62
N ALA A 73 7.69 6.56 0.68
CA ALA A 73 6.48 5.80 1.00
C ALA A 73 6.80 4.42 1.60
N LEU A 74 7.85 3.74 1.14
CA LEU A 74 8.28 2.45 1.68
C LEU A 74 8.77 2.59 3.13
N TYR A 75 9.62 3.58 3.40
CA TYR A 75 10.03 3.88 4.78
C TYR A 75 8.86 4.31 5.66
N ARG A 76 7.86 5.00 5.10
CA ARG A 76 6.67 5.38 5.85
C ARG A 76 5.85 4.15 6.23
N ILE A 77 5.64 3.21 5.31
CA ILE A 77 4.98 1.93 5.60
C ILE A 77 5.75 1.16 6.67
N GLU A 78 7.08 1.13 6.58
CA GLU A 78 7.95 0.51 7.59
C GLU A 78 7.74 1.12 8.98
N GLN A 79 7.75 2.45 9.09
CA GLN A 79 7.50 3.16 10.36
C GLN A 79 6.11 2.88 10.92
N LEU A 80 5.07 2.88 10.07
CA LEU A 80 3.71 2.59 10.50
C LEU A 80 3.56 1.14 10.98
N ALA A 81 4.20 0.19 10.30
CA ALA A 81 4.21 -1.21 10.72
C ALA A 81 4.98 -1.41 12.04
N GLN A 82 5.99 -0.59 12.33
CA GLN A 82 6.74 -0.63 13.60
C GLN A 82 5.89 -0.26 14.82
N GLU A 83 4.74 0.39 14.64
CA GLU A 83 3.78 0.60 15.73
C GLU A 83 3.17 -0.72 16.24
N ALA A 84 3.19 -1.79 15.43
CA ALA A 84 2.65 -3.10 15.76
C ALA A 84 3.72 -4.14 16.16
N VAL A 85 4.98 -3.92 15.79
CA VAL A 85 6.07 -4.90 15.99
C VAL A 85 7.42 -4.21 16.10
N VAL A 86 8.31 -4.76 16.94
CA VAL A 86 9.65 -4.18 17.21
C VAL A 86 10.53 -4.11 15.96
N THR A 87 10.47 -5.13 15.11
CA THR A 87 11.27 -5.20 13.89
C THR A 87 10.38 -5.57 12.73
N VAL A 88 10.32 -4.68 11.75
CA VAL A 88 9.61 -4.92 10.49
C VAL A 88 10.63 -5.42 9.46
N PRO A 89 10.48 -6.64 8.93
CA PRO A 89 11.37 -7.11 7.87
C PRO A 89 11.08 -6.28 6.61
N ARG A 90 12.05 -5.48 6.13
CA ARG A 90 11.89 -4.71 4.86
C ARG A 90 11.52 -5.59 3.68
N ARG A 91 11.97 -6.84 3.69
CA ARG A 91 11.61 -7.85 2.70
C ARG A 91 10.10 -8.07 2.61
N LEU A 92 9.38 -8.04 3.74
CA LEU A 92 7.92 -8.15 3.78
C LEU A 92 7.24 -7.03 2.97
N ILE A 93 7.82 -5.83 3.01
CA ILE A 93 7.31 -4.65 2.29
C ILE A 93 7.69 -4.75 0.81
N ALA A 94 8.95 -5.09 0.53
CA ALA A 94 9.45 -5.21 -0.84
C ALA A 94 8.77 -6.34 -1.63
N ASP A 95 8.36 -7.43 -0.97
CA ASP A 95 7.60 -8.52 -1.61
C ASP A 95 6.11 -8.19 -1.79
N ALA A 96 5.57 -7.22 -1.02
CA ALA A 96 4.15 -6.86 -1.06
C ALA A 96 3.82 -5.68 -1.98
N VAL A 97 4.80 -4.85 -2.30
CA VAL A 97 4.61 -3.59 -3.04
C VAL A 97 5.39 -3.68 -4.34
N ASP A 98 4.69 -3.82 -5.45
CA ASP A 98 5.33 -3.89 -6.78
C ASP A 98 5.58 -2.49 -7.37
N LEU A 99 4.63 -1.57 -7.16
CA LEU A 99 4.57 -0.28 -7.83
C LEU A 99 4.30 0.86 -6.85
N LEU A 100 5.00 1.98 -7.08
CA LEU A 100 4.84 3.23 -6.37
C LEU A 100 4.40 4.31 -7.36
N VAL A 101 3.27 4.97 -7.06
CA VAL A 101 2.80 6.15 -7.80
C VAL A 101 2.80 7.33 -6.83
N PHE A 102 3.70 8.28 -7.06
CA PHE A 102 3.82 9.47 -6.22
C PHE A 102 3.09 10.65 -6.86
N ILE A 103 2.12 11.19 -6.12
CA ILE A 103 1.34 12.36 -6.52
C ILE A 103 1.84 13.57 -5.73
N ALA A 104 2.37 14.58 -6.44
CA ALA A 104 2.80 15.85 -5.88
C ALA A 104 1.79 16.96 -6.17
N GLY A 105 2.05 18.16 -5.63
CA GLY A 105 1.20 19.34 -5.82
C GLY A 105 -0.04 19.36 -4.91
N ARG A 106 -0.82 20.44 -5.02
CA ARG A 106 -2.03 20.69 -4.21
C ARG A 106 -3.12 21.30 -5.08
N GLY A 107 -4.38 20.99 -4.77
CA GLY A 107 -5.51 21.50 -5.55
C GLY A 107 -5.38 21.15 -7.04
N SER A 108 -5.42 22.17 -7.89
CA SER A 108 -5.30 22.03 -9.36
C SER A 108 -3.88 21.74 -9.85
N SER A 109 -2.84 21.90 -9.03
CA SER A 109 -1.46 21.56 -9.41
C SER A 109 -1.10 20.11 -9.14
N ARG A 110 -2.07 19.27 -8.72
CA ARG A 110 -1.84 17.84 -8.49
C ARG A 110 -1.44 17.15 -9.79
N HIS A 111 -0.34 16.43 -9.76
CA HIS A 111 0.17 15.65 -10.88
C HIS A 111 0.91 14.41 -10.36
N ILE A 112 1.05 13.40 -11.22
CA ILE A 112 1.95 12.29 -10.96
C ILE A 112 3.38 12.80 -11.19
N ASP A 113 4.17 12.82 -10.13
CA ASP A 113 5.56 13.29 -10.16
C ASP A 113 6.53 12.14 -10.41
N ALA A 114 6.24 10.95 -9.89
CA ALA A 114 7.03 9.75 -10.14
C ALA A 114 6.17 8.49 -10.19
N ILE A 115 6.58 7.56 -11.07
CA ILE A 115 6.14 6.17 -11.05
C ILE A 115 7.40 5.32 -10.96
N ALA A 116 7.45 4.40 -10.02
CA ALA A 116 8.62 3.56 -9.79
C ALA A 116 8.21 2.12 -9.46
N GLU A 117 8.97 1.17 -9.96
CA GLU A 117 8.89 -0.24 -9.61
C GLU A 117 9.77 -0.50 -8.38
N VAL A 118 9.31 -1.37 -7.48
CA VAL A 118 10.12 -1.89 -6.38
C VAL A 118 10.75 -3.20 -6.85
N THR A 119 12.07 -3.23 -6.95
CA THR A 119 12.83 -4.38 -7.48
C THR A 119 13.38 -5.28 -6.36
N GLY A 120 12.95 -5.05 -5.12
CA GLY A 120 13.38 -5.78 -3.95
C GLY A 120 14.24 -4.93 -3.00
N LEU A 121 15.32 -5.53 -2.51
CA LEU A 121 16.31 -4.88 -1.65
C LEU A 121 17.68 -4.87 -2.33
N ASP A 122 18.46 -3.81 -2.12
CA ASP A 122 19.83 -3.69 -2.63
C ASP A 122 20.85 -4.43 -1.74
N GLY A 123 22.13 -4.41 -2.13
CA GLY A 123 23.22 -5.08 -1.41
C GLY A 123 23.47 -4.56 0.01
N SER A 124 22.92 -3.39 0.37
CA SER A 124 22.94 -2.84 1.73
C SER A 124 21.72 -3.22 2.58
N GLY A 125 20.74 -3.93 1.98
CA GLY A 125 19.47 -4.24 2.60
C GLY A 125 18.47 -3.08 2.60
N ASP A 126 18.69 -2.08 1.75
CA ASP A 126 17.77 -0.95 1.57
C ASP A 126 16.85 -1.16 0.36
N TYR A 127 15.74 -0.41 0.28
CA TYR A 127 14.78 -0.59 -0.81
C TYR A 127 15.38 -0.23 -2.17
N ALA A 128 15.37 -1.21 -3.08
CA ALA A 128 15.73 -1.01 -4.47
C ALA A 128 14.48 -0.57 -5.25
N VAL A 129 14.56 0.62 -5.87
CA VAL A 129 13.48 1.18 -6.68
C VAL A 129 14.01 1.66 -8.02
N ALA A 130 13.29 1.38 -9.09
CA ALA A 130 13.63 1.77 -10.45
C ALA A 130 12.53 2.69 -11.02
N PRO A 131 12.85 3.90 -11.51
CA PRO A 131 11.88 4.73 -12.20
C PRO A 131 11.30 4.00 -13.41
N LEU A 132 9.98 4.03 -13.57
CA LEU A 132 9.32 3.51 -14.76
C LEU A 132 9.10 4.63 -15.77
N THR A 133 9.58 4.39 -16.98
CA THR A 133 9.30 5.22 -18.15
C THR A 133 7.91 4.93 -18.70
N LEU A 134 7.35 5.87 -19.46
CA LEU A 134 6.06 5.68 -20.13
C LEU A 134 6.03 4.45 -21.05
N SER A 135 7.14 4.15 -21.73
CA SER A 135 7.24 2.97 -22.59
C SER A 135 7.21 1.66 -21.80
N GLN A 136 7.79 1.63 -20.59
CA GLN A 136 7.72 0.46 -19.71
C GLN A 136 6.30 0.27 -19.15
N LEU A 137 5.59 1.36 -18.84
CA LEU A 137 4.22 1.28 -18.34
C LEU A 137 3.22 0.72 -19.35
N GLN A 138 3.46 0.93 -20.64
CA GLN A 138 2.61 0.39 -21.71
C GLN A 138 2.77 -1.13 -21.92
N GLN A 139 3.78 -1.73 -21.28
CA GLN A 139 4.11 -3.16 -21.40
C GLN A 139 3.70 -3.98 -20.17
N LEU A 140 3.20 -3.33 -19.12
CA LEU A 140 2.59 -3.96 -17.94
C LEU A 140 1.13 -4.36 -18.24
#